data_AF-A0A1F3WTQ1-F1
#
_entry.id   AF-A0A1F3WTQ1-F1
#
_cell.length_a   1.000
_cell.length_b   1.000
_cell.length_c   1.000
_cell.angle_alpha   90.00
_cell.angle_beta   90.00
_cell.angle_gamma   90.00
#
_symmetry.space_group_name_H-M   'P 1'
#
loop_
_entity.id
_entity.type
_entity.pdbx_description
1 polymer ?
#
loop_
_entity_poly.entity_id
_entity_poly.type
_entity_poly.pdbx_seq_one_letter_code
_entity_poly.pdbx_strand_id
1 'polypeptide(L)'
;MQRFLTVSCFLLFLVFKGIAQDSTFLKTAYAGAYLLVPEGQTWKLDRAFINSGDTYSIQINSSNFESYYTSGDTIRLPFYSAEMELLDKKDLVLYQLYFKRE
;
A
#
# COMPACT_ATOMS: atom_id res chain seq x y z
N MET A 1 47.64 -15.81 -19.14
CA MET A 1 46.77 -16.25 -18.02
C MET A 1 46.14 -15.06 -17.25
N GLN A 2 45.87 -13.92 -17.91
CA GLN A 2 45.46 -12.66 -17.25
C GLN A 2 44.11 -12.12 -17.75
N ARG A 3 43.54 -12.74 -18.80
CA ARG A 3 42.22 -12.39 -19.37
C ARG A 3 41.05 -13.13 -18.71
N PHE A 4 41.31 -14.24 -18.02
CA PHE A 4 40.26 -15.02 -17.32
C PHE A 4 39.90 -14.44 -15.95
N LEU A 5 40.81 -13.69 -15.31
CA LEU A 5 40.58 -13.08 -14.00
C LEU A 5 39.68 -11.83 -14.07
N THR A 6 39.74 -11.08 -15.18
CA THR A 6 38.97 -9.84 -15.38
C THR A 6 37.48 -10.12 -15.62
N VAL A 7 37.16 -11.21 -16.33
CA VAL A 7 35.76 -11.60 -16.61
C VAL A 7 35.05 -12.10 -15.35
N SER A 8 35.77 -12.77 -14.46
CA SER A 8 35.22 -13.28 -13.19
C SER A 8 34.87 -12.18 -12.19
N CYS A 9 35.58 -11.04 -12.23
CA CYS A 9 35.31 -9.89 -11.35
C CYS A 9 34.10 -9.08 -11.81
N PHE A 10 33.86 -9.00 -13.13
CA PHE A 10 32.72 -8.28 -13.70
C PHE A 10 31.37 -8.97 -13.45
N LEU A 11 31.36 -10.31 -13.42
CA LEU A 11 30.16 -11.09 -13.10
C LEU A 11 29.76 -10.99 -11.61
N LEU A 12 30.70 -10.72 -10.71
CA LEU A 12 30.41 -10.57 -9.28
C LEU A 12 29.71 -9.23 -8.95
N PHE A 13 29.99 -8.17 -9.71
CA PHE A 13 29.38 -6.85 -9.50
C PHE A 13 27.90 -6.77 -9.91
N LEU A 14 27.41 -7.68 -10.74
CA LEU A 14 26.01 -7.72 -11.18
C LEU A 14 25.07 -8.41 -10.18
N VAL A 15 25.60 -9.19 -9.24
CA VAL A 15 24.79 -9.98 -8.28
C VAL A 15 24.26 -9.11 -7.12
N PHE A 16 24.87 -7.96 -6.85
CA PHE A 16 24.49 -7.09 -5.71
C PHE A 16 23.36 -6.08 -6.00
N LYS A 17 22.75 -6.09 -7.18
CA LYS A 17 21.70 -5.09 -7.55
C LYS A 17 20.25 -5.54 -7.40
N GLY A 18 19.97 -6.78 -6.98
CA GLY A 18 18.62 -7.20 -6.56
C GLY A 18 18.69 -7.52 -5.07
N ILE A 19 17.83 -7.01 -4.18
CA ILE A 19 16.37 -6.98 -4.23
C ILE A 19 15.92 -5.75 -3.42
N ALA A 20 15.53 -4.67 -4.09
CA ALA A 20 14.67 -3.66 -3.46
C ALA A 20 13.23 -4.11 -3.71
N GLN A 21 12.76 -5.08 -2.92
CA GLN A 21 11.35 -5.45 -2.95
C GLN A 21 10.56 -4.25 -2.42
N ASP A 22 9.67 -3.70 -3.24
CA ASP A 22 8.76 -2.63 -2.85
C ASP A 22 8.05 -3.06 -1.56
N SER A 23 8.29 -2.34 -0.46
CA SER A 23 7.81 -2.69 0.88
C SER A 23 6.33 -2.35 1.09
N THR A 24 5.59 -2.23 -0.02
CA THR A 24 4.16 -1.92 -0.01
C THR A 24 3.33 -3.14 0.36
N PHE A 25 2.40 -2.96 1.30
CA PHE A 25 1.43 -3.97 1.72
C PHE A 25 0.01 -3.40 1.72
N LEU A 26 -0.97 -4.28 1.54
CA LEU A 26 -2.39 -3.94 1.45
C LEU A 26 -3.11 -4.22 2.77
N LYS A 27 -4.00 -3.31 3.17
CA LYS A 27 -5.05 -3.53 4.16
C LYS A 27 -6.40 -3.20 3.55
N THR A 28 -7.39 -4.02 3.87
CA THR A 28 -8.76 -3.84 3.39
C THR A 28 -9.73 -3.83 4.55
N ALA A 29 -10.71 -2.94 4.51
CA ALA A 29 -11.85 -2.96 5.42
C ALA A 29 -13.04 -2.21 4.81
N TYR A 30 -14.24 -2.51 5.29
CA TYR A 30 -15.47 -1.89 4.77
C TYR A 30 -15.62 -0.44 5.24
N ALA A 31 -16.38 0.35 4.48
CA ALA A 31 -16.75 1.70 4.87
C ALA A 31 -17.35 1.74 6.29
N GLY A 32 -16.92 2.71 7.10
CA GLY A 32 -17.30 2.84 8.51
C GLY A 32 -16.53 1.95 9.48
N ALA A 33 -15.69 1.02 9.01
CA ALA A 33 -14.82 0.23 9.87
C ALA A 33 -13.57 1.03 10.31
N TYR A 34 -12.71 0.36 11.09
CA TYR A 34 -11.42 0.90 11.47
C TYR A 34 -10.32 -0.16 11.36
N LEU A 35 -9.08 0.30 11.23
CA LEU A 35 -7.88 -0.52 11.30
C LEU A 35 -7.01 0.01 12.45
N LEU A 36 -6.38 -0.91 13.18
CA LEU A 36 -5.42 -0.58 14.23
C LEU A 36 -4.01 -0.85 13.71
N VAL A 37 -3.10 0.12 13.89
CA VAL A 37 -1.68 -0.10 13.64
C VAL A 37 -1.09 -0.94 14.78
N PRO A 38 -0.51 -2.12 14.50
CA PRO A 38 0.07 -2.97 15.52
C PRO A 38 1.24 -2.29 16.25
N GLU A 39 1.48 -2.75 17.47
CA GLU A 39 2.63 -2.32 18.28
C GLU A 39 3.96 -2.51 17.53
N GLY A 40 4.85 -1.52 17.64
CA GLY A 40 6.17 -1.52 17.03
C GLY A 40 6.19 -1.30 15.51
N GLN A 41 5.10 -0.85 14.90
CA GLN A 41 5.03 -0.55 13.46
C GLN A 41 4.73 0.92 13.19
N THR A 42 5.28 1.41 12.07
CA THR A 42 4.94 2.70 11.46
C THR A 42 4.55 2.45 10.01
N TRP A 43 3.39 2.96 9.61
CA TRP A 43 2.81 2.79 8.29
C TRP A 43 2.69 4.14 7.60
N LYS A 44 3.28 4.26 6.42
CA LYS A 44 3.06 5.40 5.54
C LYS A 44 2.02 5.06 4.50
N LEU A 45 0.95 5.83 4.41
CA LEU A 45 -0.06 5.63 3.36
C LEU A 45 0.57 5.97 1.99
N ASP A 46 0.53 5.01 1.07
CA ASP A 46 1.00 5.17 -0.30
C ASP A 46 -0.16 5.55 -1.22
N ARG A 47 -1.22 4.72 -1.23
CA ARG A 47 -2.40 4.90 -2.10
C ARG A 47 -3.65 4.32 -1.44
N ALA A 48 -4.81 4.89 -1.76
CA ALA A 48 -6.11 4.43 -1.28
C ALA A 48 -7.07 4.24 -2.45
N PHE A 49 -7.85 3.15 -2.41
CA PHE A 49 -8.88 2.85 -3.39
C PHE A 49 -10.18 2.44 -2.72
N ILE A 50 -11.28 2.53 -3.46
CA ILE A 50 -12.59 1.98 -3.12
C ILE A 50 -13.07 1.02 -4.22
N ASN A 51 -13.82 -0.01 -3.81
CA ASN A 51 -14.43 -1.00 -4.69
C ASN A 51 -15.74 -1.51 -4.08
N SER A 52 -16.69 -1.93 -4.93
CA SER A 52 -18.02 -2.43 -4.55
C SER A 52 -18.28 -3.91 -4.89
N GLY A 53 -17.20 -4.69 -5.10
CA GLY A 53 -17.25 -6.07 -5.59
C GLY A 53 -17.18 -6.20 -7.11
N ASP A 54 -17.04 -5.08 -7.83
CA ASP A 54 -16.90 -5.04 -9.28
C ASP A 54 -15.45 -5.25 -9.74
N THR A 55 -15.21 -5.32 -11.06
CA THR A 55 -13.89 -5.63 -11.64
C THR A 55 -12.90 -4.47 -11.64
N TYR A 56 -13.29 -3.30 -11.11
CA TYR A 56 -12.46 -2.09 -11.07
C TYR A 56 -12.40 -1.50 -9.67
N SER A 57 -11.30 -0.81 -9.37
CA SER A 57 -11.15 0.00 -8.16
C SER A 57 -10.96 1.46 -8.53
N ILE A 58 -11.57 2.36 -7.78
CA ILE A 58 -11.42 3.80 -7.97
C ILE A 58 -10.35 4.29 -6.99
N GLN A 59 -9.28 4.89 -7.51
CA GLN A 59 -8.31 5.56 -6.64
C GLN A 59 -8.95 6.83 -6.07
N ILE A 60 -8.93 6.95 -4.75
CA ILE A 60 -9.52 8.10 -4.05
C ILE A 60 -8.45 9.07 -3.60
N ASN A 61 -8.86 10.32 -3.39
CA ASN A 61 -7.96 11.29 -2.76
C ASN A 61 -7.69 10.86 -1.31
N SER A 62 -6.42 10.82 -0.93
CA SER A 62 -5.98 10.46 0.41
C SER A 62 -6.10 11.61 1.42
N SER A 63 -6.69 12.75 1.06
CA SER A 63 -6.84 13.92 1.96
C SER A 63 -7.65 13.66 3.23
N ASN A 64 -8.47 12.61 3.23
CA ASN A 64 -9.23 12.17 4.40
C ASN A 64 -8.42 11.23 5.32
N PHE A 65 -7.17 10.94 4.98
CA PHE A 65 -6.27 10.05 5.71
C PHE A 65 -4.99 10.79 6.08
N GLU A 66 -4.40 10.38 7.20
CA GLU A 66 -3.06 10.82 7.58
C GLU A 66 -2.04 10.14 6.67
N SER A 67 -0.94 10.85 6.41
CA SER A 67 0.14 10.29 5.60
C SER A 67 0.96 9.24 6.37
N TYR A 68 1.01 9.35 7.69
CA TYR A 68 1.78 8.48 8.58
C TYR A 68 0.92 8.06 9.76
N TYR A 69 1.00 6.78 10.09
CA TYR A 69 0.37 6.19 11.27
C TYR A 69 1.41 5.42 12.07
N THR A 70 1.42 5.63 13.38
CA THR A 70 2.32 5.02 14.36
C THR A 70 1.59 3.97 15.19
N SER A 71 2.34 3.27 16.03
CA SER A 71 1.81 2.18 16.87
C SER A 71 0.63 2.64 17.73
N GLY A 72 -0.47 1.88 17.68
CA GLY A 72 -1.71 2.20 18.41
C GLY A 72 -2.64 3.16 17.68
N ASP A 73 -2.22 3.78 16.58
CA ASP A 73 -3.09 4.67 15.81
C ASP A 73 -4.26 3.90 15.19
N THR A 74 -5.41 4.58 15.16
CA THR A 74 -6.65 4.06 14.57
C THR A 74 -6.92 4.75 13.24
N ILE A 75 -6.86 3.99 12.15
CA ILE A 75 -7.23 4.44 10.82
C ILE A 75 -8.74 4.24 10.67
N ARG A 76 -9.51 5.33 10.69
CA ARG A 76 -10.97 5.29 10.54
C ARG A 76 -11.33 5.39 9.06
N LEU A 77 -12.09 4.42 8.57
CA LEU A 77 -12.58 4.45 7.20
C LEU A 77 -13.86 5.27 7.13
N PRO A 78 -13.93 6.33 6.31
CA PRO A 78 -15.15 7.10 6.16
C PRO A 78 -16.31 6.20 5.71
N PHE A 79 -17.47 6.38 6.34
CA PHE A 79 -18.70 5.72 5.91
C PHE A 79 -19.12 6.16 4.50
N TYR A 80 -18.77 7.39 4.13
CA TYR A 80 -19.09 7.99 2.83
C TYR A 80 -17.90 8.81 2.31
N SER A 81 -17.70 8.79 0.99
CA SER A 81 -16.87 9.75 0.26
C SER A 81 -17.54 10.05 -1.08
N ALA A 82 -17.29 11.23 -1.66
CA ALA A 82 -17.92 11.62 -2.92
C ALA A 82 -17.55 10.67 -4.08
N GLU A 83 -16.34 10.09 -4.05
CA GLU A 83 -15.89 9.11 -5.03
C GLU A 83 -16.72 7.83 -5.01
N MET A 84 -17.40 7.49 -3.91
CA MET A 84 -18.31 6.34 -3.86
C MET A 84 -19.52 6.51 -4.78
N GLU A 85 -19.87 7.75 -5.18
CA GLU A 85 -20.94 7.99 -6.14
C GLU A 85 -20.67 7.37 -7.51
N LEU A 86 -19.38 7.22 -7.85
CA LEU A 86 -18.92 6.65 -9.09
C LEU A 86 -18.98 5.12 -9.11
N LEU A 87 -19.28 4.47 -7.98
CA LEU A 87 -19.48 3.03 -7.91
C LEU A 87 -20.90 2.65 -8.36
N ASP A 88 -20.99 1.56 -9.11
CA ASP A 88 -22.27 1.01 -9.59
C ASP A 88 -23.16 0.51 -8.45
N LYS A 89 -22.53 -0.04 -7.39
CA LYS A 89 -23.20 -0.49 -6.15
C LYS A 89 -22.56 0.17 -4.94
N LYS A 90 -23.37 0.53 -3.95
CA LYS A 90 -22.92 1.29 -2.77
C LYS A 90 -23.15 0.57 -1.45
N ASP A 91 -23.74 -0.62 -1.51
CA ASP A 91 -24.19 -1.36 -0.32
C ASP A 91 -23.01 -1.89 0.52
N LEU A 92 -21.90 -2.24 -0.14
CA LEU A 92 -20.70 -2.82 0.49
C LEU A 92 -19.43 -2.22 -0.12
N VAL A 93 -19.13 -0.97 0.24
CA VAL A 93 -17.90 -0.31 -0.21
C VAL A 93 -16.71 -0.82 0.60
N LEU A 94 -15.74 -1.41 -0.08
CA LEU A 94 -14.48 -1.90 0.45
C LEU A 94 -13.37 -0.89 0.17
N TYR A 95 -12.71 -0.41 1.23
CA TYR A 95 -11.47 0.35 1.09
C TYR A 95 -10.30 -0.60 0.91
N GLN A 96 -9.38 -0.22 0.02
CA GLN A 96 -8.12 -0.90 -0.24
C GLN A 96 -6.99 0.13 -0.01
N LEU A 97 -6.34 0.04 1.15
CA LEU A 97 -5.28 0.96 1.57
C LEU A 97 -3.92 0.29 1.41
N TYR A 98 -3.07 0.89 0.58
CA TYR A 98 -1.69 0.47 0.36
C TYR A 98 -0.76 1.31 1.24
N PHE A 99 0.09 0.63 2.01
CA PHE A 99 1.01 1.25 2.94
C PHE A 99 2.45 0.81 2.67
N LYS A 100 3.42 1.66 2.98
CA LYS A 100 4.84 1.31 3.07
C LYS A 100 5.25 1.21 4.54
N ARG A 101 6.14 0.27 4.85
CA ARG A 101 6.77 0.19 6.17
C ARG A 101 7.92 1.20 6.23
N GLU A 102 7.97 1.96 7.32
CA GLU A 102 9.07 2.84 7.70
C GLU A 102 9.78 2.27 8.93
#